data_AF-A0A800JAS2-F1
#
_entry.id   AF-A0A800JAS2-F1
#
_cell.length_a   1.000
_cell.length_b   1.000
_cell.length_c   1.000
_cell.angle_alpha   90.00
_cell.angle_beta   90.00
_cell.angle_gamma   90.00
#
_symmetry.space_group_name_H-M   'P 1'
#
loop_
_entity.id
_entity.type
_entity.pdbx_description
1 polymer ?
#
loop_
_entity_poly.entity_id
_entity_poly.type
_entity_poly.pdbx_seq_one_letter_code
_entity_poly.pdbx_strand_id
1 'polypeptide(L)'
;RRFWYYSEEKLEPRFGDRYADPGAEQEMPLAVARDVFLLNKKIKSVTDDISVGTFVQNHPKFRNIVRRVQTVVRFPYAEIRDNIVDAKMRPIDLLRFKLAFFGASKFDPKSELWTRITLFQGAPLPDQFVGNDSDEWAFPFCPDIVAA
;
A
#
# COMPACT_ATOMS: atom_id res chain seq x y z
N ARG A 1 -14.67 7.59 -0.57
CA ARG A 1 -15.13 8.51 0.51
C ARG A 1 -13.93 9.14 1.19
N ARG A 2 -12.95 8.33 1.59
CA ARG A 2 -11.71 8.81 2.16
C ARG A 2 -10.79 9.39 1.09
N PHE A 3 -9.78 10.14 1.52
CA PHE A 3 -8.72 10.64 0.66
C PHE A 3 -7.41 10.74 1.45
N TRP A 4 -6.28 10.65 0.74
CA TRP A 4 -4.94 10.82 1.30
C TRP A 4 -4.37 12.15 0.84
N TYR A 5 -3.67 12.87 1.70
CA TYR A 5 -3.01 14.14 1.36
C TYR A 5 -1.72 14.30 2.19
N TYR A 6 -0.82 15.20 1.79
CA TYR A 6 0.35 15.55 2.59
C TYR A 6 0.03 16.73 3.52
N SER A 7 0.38 16.60 4.80
CA SER A 7 0.37 17.72 5.73
C SER A 7 1.52 18.66 5.42
N GLU A 8 1.26 19.97 5.31
CA GLU A 8 2.31 20.98 5.11
C GLU A 8 3.27 21.05 6.32
N GLU A 9 2.71 21.10 7.53
CA GLU A 9 3.51 21.24 8.77
C GLU A 9 4.41 20.03 9.05
N LYS A 10 3.86 18.82 8.93
CA LYS A 10 4.57 17.59 9.33
C LYS A 10 5.15 16.79 8.17
N LEU A 11 4.85 17.19 6.93
CA LEU A 11 5.27 16.51 5.70
C LEU A 11 4.96 15.00 5.69
N GLU A 12 3.90 14.60 6.40
CA GLU A 12 3.47 13.21 6.52
C GLU A 12 2.10 12.99 5.85
N PRO A 13 1.85 11.79 5.29
CA PRO A 13 0.53 11.44 4.76
C PRO A 13 -0.54 11.49 5.84
N ARG A 14 -1.68 12.08 5.49
CA ARG A 14 -2.89 12.19 6.30
C ARG A 14 -4.04 11.46 5.62
N PHE A 15 -5.01 11.03 6.42
CA PHE A 15 -6.20 10.31 5.96
C PHE A 15 -7.45 11.06 6.39
N GLY A 16 -8.15 11.65 5.42
CA GLY A 16 -9.35 12.47 5.65
C GLY A 16 -10.63 11.83 5.13
N ASP A 17 -11.77 12.33 5.57
CA ASP A 17 -13.11 12.11 5.02
C ASP A 17 -13.52 13.28 4.12
N ARG A 18 -13.78 13.00 2.84
CA ARG A 18 -14.12 14.04 1.85
C ARG A 18 -15.34 14.88 2.23
N TYR A 19 -16.23 14.35 3.05
CA TYR A 19 -17.48 15.03 3.42
C TYR A 19 -17.42 15.70 4.80
N ALA A 20 -16.33 15.54 5.55
CA ALA A 20 -16.18 16.10 6.88
C ALA A 20 -14.91 16.96 7.04
N ASP A 21 -13.84 16.61 6.32
CA ASP A 21 -12.53 17.25 6.44
C ASP A 21 -12.21 18.11 5.21
N PRO A 22 -11.58 19.29 5.39
CA PRO A 22 -11.03 20.07 4.28
C PRO A 22 -9.81 19.37 3.65
N GLY A 23 -9.38 19.79 2.46
CA GLY A 23 -8.16 19.28 1.82
C GLY A 23 -8.38 18.19 0.78
N ALA A 24 -9.64 17.86 0.45
CA ALA A 24 -9.97 16.85 -0.56
C ALA A 24 -9.47 17.22 -1.97
N GLU A 25 -9.26 18.50 -2.22
CA GLU A 25 -8.64 19.05 -3.43
C GLU A 25 -7.13 18.79 -3.51
N GLN A 26 -6.48 18.50 -2.37
CA GLN A 26 -5.07 18.11 -2.26
C GLN A 26 -4.89 16.58 -2.24
N GLU A 27 -5.90 15.84 -2.71
CA GLU A 27 -5.86 14.37 -2.74
C GLU A 27 -4.67 13.88 -3.58
N MET A 28 -3.86 13.03 -2.96
CA MET A 28 -2.78 12.31 -3.61
C MET A 28 -3.34 11.30 -4.63
N PRO A 29 -2.63 11.06 -5.76
CA PRO A 29 -3.06 10.11 -6.78
C PRO A 29 -2.77 8.65 -6.36
N LEU A 30 -3.32 8.24 -5.21
CA LEU A 30 -3.14 6.92 -4.61
C LEU A 30 -4.35 5.99 -4.80
N ALA A 31 -5.48 6.50 -5.31
CA ALA A 31 -6.68 5.71 -5.53
C ALA A 31 -6.61 4.86 -6.83
N VAL A 32 -5.54 4.08 -7.00
CA VAL A 32 -5.23 3.35 -8.24
C VAL A 32 -6.38 2.47 -8.70
N ALA A 33 -6.99 1.69 -7.80
CA ALA A 33 -8.13 0.83 -8.13
C ALA A 33 -9.33 1.62 -8.69
N ARG A 34 -9.67 2.75 -8.07
CA ARG A 34 -10.72 3.67 -8.55
C ARG A 34 -10.36 4.23 -9.92
N ASP A 35 -9.13 4.67 -10.08
CA ASP A 35 -8.69 5.35 -11.31
C ASP A 35 -8.61 4.36 -12.48
N VAL A 36 -8.19 3.11 -12.25
CA VAL A 36 -8.26 2.01 -13.24
C VAL A 36 -9.71 1.67 -13.59
N PHE A 37 -10.61 1.62 -12.60
CA PHE A 37 -12.03 1.39 -12.86
C PHE A 37 -12.64 2.48 -13.76
N LEU A 38 -12.34 3.75 -13.46
CA LEU A 38 -12.80 4.90 -14.26
C LEU A 38 -12.19 4.88 -15.67
N LEU A 39 -10.91 4.52 -15.79
CA LEU A 39 -10.24 4.31 -17.08
C LEU A 39 -10.95 3.22 -17.89
N ASN A 40 -11.19 2.05 -17.29
CA ASN A 40 -11.85 0.92 -17.96
C ASN A 40 -13.24 1.31 -18.46
N LYS A 41 -14.03 2.00 -17.63
CA LYS A 41 -15.34 2.51 -18.01
C LYS A 41 -15.26 3.46 -19.20
N LYS A 42 -14.23 4.32 -19.26
CA LYS A 42 -14.05 5.25 -20.38
C LYS A 42 -13.57 4.55 -21.65
N ILE A 43 -12.63 3.61 -21.54
CA ILE A 43 -12.13 2.82 -22.68
C ILE A 43 -13.28 2.06 -23.34
N LYS A 44 -14.21 1.51 -22.56
CA LYS A 44 -15.41 0.84 -23.09
C LYS A 44 -16.38 1.76 -23.82
N SER A 45 -16.26 3.08 -23.66
CA SER A 45 -17.13 4.06 -24.31
C SER A 45 -16.52 4.63 -25.59
N VAL A 46 -15.34 4.18 -26.00
CA VAL A 46 -14.64 4.64 -27.19
C VAL A 46 -14.42 3.46 -28.12
N THR A 47 -14.28 3.75 -29.40
CA THR A 47 -13.94 2.76 -30.43
C THR A 47 -12.51 2.24 -30.23
N ASP A 48 -12.25 1.00 -30.63
CA ASP A 48 -10.97 0.30 -30.45
C ASP A 48 -9.93 0.63 -31.55
N ASP A 49 -10.35 1.35 -32.58
CA ASP A 49 -9.51 1.86 -33.68
C ASP A 49 -8.62 3.06 -33.29
N ILE A 50 -8.88 3.71 -32.15
CA ILE A 50 -8.06 4.85 -31.71
C ILE A 50 -6.77 4.40 -31.02
N SER A 51 -5.67 5.08 -31.33
CA SER A 51 -4.41 4.86 -30.62
C SER A 51 -4.50 5.30 -29.15
N VAL A 52 -3.68 4.68 -28.28
CA VAL A 52 -3.53 5.13 -26.88
C VAL A 52 -3.11 6.60 -26.81
N GLY A 53 -2.26 7.07 -27.74
CA GLY A 53 -1.83 8.46 -27.83
C GLY A 53 -3.01 9.41 -28.08
N THR A 54 -3.85 9.10 -29.06
CA THR A 54 -5.08 9.85 -29.37
C THR A 54 -6.05 9.83 -28.18
N PHE A 55 -6.21 8.68 -27.53
CA PHE A 55 -7.07 8.55 -26.35
C PHE A 55 -6.64 9.49 -25.22
N VAL A 56 -5.34 9.53 -24.87
CA VAL A 56 -4.86 10.39 -23.78
C VAL A 56 -4.82 11.87 -24.16
N GLN A 57 -4.72 12.21 -25.45
CA GLN A 57 -4.90 13.59 -25.92
C GLN A 57 -6.35 14.06 -25.74
N ASN A 58 -7.33 13.22 -26.10
CA ASN A 58 -8.75 13.52 -25.93
C ASN A 58 -9.20 13.45 -24.46
N HIS A 59 -8.50 12.67 -23.63
CA HIS A 59 -8.82 12.47 -22.21
C HIS A 59 -7.59 12.60 -21.31
N PRO A 60 -7.02 13.82 -21.16
CA PRO A 60 -5.74 14.04 -20.48
C PRO A 60 -5.73 13.60 -19.01
N LYS A 61 -6.88 13.62 -18.34
CA LYS A 61 -7.04 13.13 -16.96
C LYS A 61 -6.61 11.66 -16.76
N PHE A 62 -6.64 10.84 -17.82
CA PHE A 62 -6.24 9.43 -17.75
C PHE A 62 -4.76 9.19 -18.06
N ARG A 63 -3.99 10.21 -18.46
CA ARG A 63 -2.59 10.06 -18.87
C ARG A 63 -1.74 9.35 -17.81
N ASN A 64 -1.90 9.74 -16.54
CA ASN A 64 -1.11 9.18 -15.44
C ASN A 64 -1.43 7.72 -15.17
N ILE A 65 -2.71 7.36 -15.17
CA ILE A 65 -3.13 5.98 -14.89
C ILE A 65 -2.85 5.04 -16.08
N VAL A 66 -2.98 5.52 -17.32
CA VAL A 66 -2.57 4.77 -18.52
C VAL A 66 -1.07 4.46 -18.47
N ARG A 67 -0.24 5.49 -18.22
CA ARG A 67 1.21 5.30 -18.05
C ARG A 67 1.51 4.29 -16.94
N ARG A 68 0.86 4.44 -15.77
CA ARG A 68 1.05 3.54 -14.64
C ARG A 68 0.76 2.08 -15.02
N VAL A 69 -0.40 1.79 -15.60
CA VAL A 69 -0.78 0.44 -16.06
C VAL A 69 0.27 -0.13 -17.01
N GLN A 70 0.69 0.64 -18.03
CA GLN A 70 1.69 0.19 -18.99
C GLN A 70 3.07 -0.06 -18.37
N THR A 71 3.47 0.74 -17.38
CA THR A 71 4.75 0.58 -16.66
C THR A 71 4.74 -0.64 -15.75
N VAL A 72 3.67 -0.85 -14.98
CA VAL A 72 3.68 -1.81 -13.86
C VAL A 72 3.14 -3.19 -14.21
N VAL A 73 2.54 -3.38 -15.40
CA VAL A 73 1.86 -4.63 -15.80
C VAL A 73 2.74 -5.88 -15.67
N ARG A 74 4.07 -5.74 -15.84
CA ARG A 74 5.02 -6.85 -15.77
C ARG A 74 5.49 -7.18 -14.34
N PHE A 75 5.04 -6.43 -13.33
CA PHE A 75 5.53 -6.53 -11.95
C PHE A 75 4.38 -6.87 -11.00
N PRO A 76 4.21 -8.15 -10.61
CA PRO A 76 3.08 -8.59 -9.79
C PRO A 76 2.90 -7.84 -8.46
N TYR A 77 4.00 -7.34 -7.88
CA TYR A 77 4.05 -6.67 -6.59
C TYR A 77 4.27 -5.15 -6.66
N ALA A 78 4.14 -4.54 -7.85
CA ALA A 78 4.36 -3.09 -8.01
C ALA A 78 3.22 -2.21 -7.49
N GLU A 79 2.10 -2.80 -7.06
CA GLU A 79 0.91 -2.10 -6.63
C GLU A 79 0.35 -2.65 -5.32
N ILE A 80 -0.15 -1.77 -4.47
CA ILE A 80 -1.01 -2.14 -3.35
C ILE A 80 -2.36 -2.56 -3.93
N ARG A 81 -2.70 -3.84 -3.76
CA ARG A 81 -3.95 -4.43 -4.29
C ARG A 81 -5.11 -4.27 -3.30
N ASP A 82 -5.41 -3.04 -2.92
CA ASP A 82 -6.49 -2.72 -1.98
C ASP A 82 -7.18 -1.39 -2.34
N ASN A 83 -8.41 -1.19 -1.88
CA ASN A 83 -9.13 0.08 -2.00
C ASN A 83 -8.77 1.01 -0.84
N ILE A 84 -7.61 1.66 -0.95
CA ILE A 84 -7.09 2.51 0.12
C ILE A 84 -7.88 3.82 0.35
N VAL A 85 -8.97 4.04 -0.39
CA VAL A 85 -9.90 5.18 -0.22
C VAL A 85 -11.32 4.75 0.16
N ASP A 86 -11.50 3.46 0.48
CA ASP A 86 -12.74 2.91 1.00
C ASP A 86 -13.12 3.55 2.34
N ALA A 87 -14.41 3.58 2.66
CA ALA A 87 -14.89 4.09 3.94
C ALA A 87 -14.42 3.24 5.14
N LYS A 88 -14.27 1.92 4.92
CA LYS A 88 -13.84 0.92 5.92
C LYS A 88 -12.34 0.63 5.88
N MET A 89 -11.58 1.27 4.99
CA MET A 89 -10.13 1.12 4.94
C MET A 89 -9.50 1.57 6.27
N ARG A 90 -8.53 0.81 6.76
CA ARG A 90 -7.79 1.15 7.98
C ARG A 90 -6.34 1.47 7.63
N PRO A 91 -5.85 2.71 7.88
CA PRO A 91 -4.46 3.09 7.63
C PRO A 91 -3.40 2.12 8.19
N ILE A 92 -3.69 1.49 9.33
CA ILE A 92 -2.83 0.48 9.94
C ILE A 92 -2.55 -0.73 9.04
N ASP A 93 -3.47 -1.13 8.15
CA ASP A 93 -3.25 -2.28 7.28
C ASP A 93 -2.12 -2.00 6.27
N LEU A 94 -2.11 -0.78 5.71
CA LEU A 94 -1.02 -0.32 4.85
C LEU A 94 0.30 -0.13 5.61
N LEU A 95 0.22 0.40 6.84
CA LEU A 95 1.39 0.56 7.70
C LEU A 95 2.03 -0.80 8.04
N ARG A 96 1.22 -1.80 8.40
CA ARG A 96 1.68 -3.17 8.69
C ARG A 96 2.34 -3.80 7.48
N PHE A 97 1.72 -3.68 6.31
CA PHE A 97 2.30 -4.13 5.04
C PHE A 97 3.69 -3.52 4.83
N LYS A 98 3.82 -2.19 4.91
CA LYS A 98 5.12 -1.51 4.74
C LYS A 98 6.16 -1.96 5.78
N LEU A 99 5.77 -2.04 7.05
CA LEU A 99 6.68 -2.41 8.15
C LEU A 99 7.15 -3.86 8.04
N ALA A 100 6.35 -4.76 7.47
CA ALA A 100 6.76 -6.15 7.23
C ALA A 100 7.98 -6.23 6.29
N PHE A 101 8.06 -5.37 5.25
CA PHE A 101 9.25 -5.27 4.39
C PHE A 101 10.49 -4.77 5.13
N PHE A 102 10.33 -4.04 6.23
CA PHE A 102 11.44 -3.57 7.07
C PHE A 102 11.85 -4.58 8.15
N GLY A 103 11.29 -5.80 8.15
CA GLY A 103 11.62 -6.83 9.13
C GLY A 103 10.78 -6.80 10.40
N ALA A 104 9.65 -6.08 10.42
CA ALA A 104 8.69 -6.20 11.51
C ALA A 104 8.05 -7.60 11.50
N SER A 105 8.31 -8.40 12.53
CA SER A 105 7.83 -9.78 12.65
C SER A 105 6.68 -9.94 13.66
N LYS A 106 6.58 -9.03 14.64
CA LYS A 106 5.46 -9.00 15.60
C LYS A 106 4.72 -7.67 15.54
N PHE A 107 3.40 -7.74 15.47
CA PHE A 107 2.50 -6.58 15.46
C PHE A 107 1.54 -6.66 16.64
N ASP A 108 1.48 -5.59 17.41
CA ASP A 108 0.55 -5.39 18.53
C ASP A 108 -0.24 -4.11 18.27
N PRO A 109 -1.36 -4.19 17.50
CA PRO A 109 -2.21 -3.05 17.18
C PRO A 109 -2.81 -2.44 18.44
N LYS A 110 -2.84 -1.11 18.48
CA LYS A 110 -3.34 -0.35 19.63
C LYS A 110 -4.47 0.60 19.24
N SER A 111 -4.55 0.98 17.97
CA SER A 111 -5.69 1.61 17.33
C SER A 111 -5.66 1.35 15.82
N GLU A 112 -6.58 1.93 15.05
CA GLU A 112 -6.56 1.87 13.58
C GLU A 112 -5.47 2.74 12.94
N LEU A 113 -4.78 3.55 13.73
CA LEU A 113 -3.73 4.48 13.28
C LEU A 113 -2.36 4.18 13.91
N TRP A 114 -2.32 3.35 14.95
CA TRP A 114 -1.11 3.10 15.73
C TRP A 114 -0.95 1.63 16.10
N THR A 115 0.26 1.10 15.89
CA THR A 115 0.65 -0.26 16.26
C THR A 115 2.04 -0.23 16.88
N ARG A 116 2.23 -1.05 17.91
CA ARG A 116 3.57 -1.41 18.37
C ARG A 116 4.09 -2.54 17.49
N ILE A 117 5.38 -2.54 17.21
CA ILE A 117 6.04 -3.61 16.46
C ILE A 117 7.33 -4.08 17.14
N THR A 118 7.75 -5.29 16.80
CA THR A 118 9.11 -5.78 17.07
C THR A 118 9.77 -6.08 15.73
N LEU A 119 10.93 -5.46 15.49
CA LEU A 119 11.77 -5.73 14.32
C LEU A 119 12.67 -6.92 14.61
N PHE A 120 12.87 -7.77 13.61
CA PHE A 120 13.86 -8.86 13.61
C PHE A 120 13.77 -9.77 14.85
N GLN A 121 12.57 -10.01 15.38
CA GLN A 121 12.40 -10.89 16.53
C GLN A 121 12.95 -12.28 16.19
N GLY A 122 13.93 -12.75 16.98
CA GLY A 122 14.57 -14.06 16.79
C GLY A 122 15.78 -14.05 15.86
N ALA A 123 16.02 -12.96 15.10
CA ALA A 123 17.15 -12.90 14.18
C ALA A 123 18.50 -12.91 14.92
N PRO A 124 19.52 -13.58 14.37
CA PRO A 124 20.87 -13.58 14.94
C PRO A 124 21.52 -12.19 14.86
N LEU A 125 22.37 -11.89 15.83
CA LEU A 125 23.28 -10.75 15.81
C LEU A 125 24.44 -10.99 14.84
N PRO A 126 25.17 -9.94 14.40
CA PRO A 126 26.30 -10.06 13.48
C PRO A 126 27.38 -11.10 13.85
N ASP A 127 27.63 -11.29 15.14
CA ASP A 127 28.59 -12.26 15.68
C ASP A 127 28.03 -13.68 15.82
N GLN A 128 26.71 -13.83 15.67
CA GLN A 128 25.98 -15.11 15.74
C GLN A 128 25.74 -15.74 14.37
N PHE A 129 26.15 -15.07 13.27
CA PHE A 129 26.23 -15.69 11.95
C PHE A 129 27.42 -16.66 11.90
N VAL A 130 27.31 -17.81 12.57
CA VAL A 130 28.35 -18.83 12.61
C VAL A 130 27.83 -20.08 11.92
N GLY A 131 28.42 -20.45 10.78
CA GLY A 131 28.01 -21.63 10.02
C GLY A 131 26.81 -21.38 9.09
N ASN A 132 26.24 -22.48 8.58
CA ASN A 132 25.14 -22.49 7.61
C ASN A 132 23.77 -22.43 8.31
N ASP A 133 23.71 -21.72 9.45
CA ASP A 133 22.52 -21.63 10.30
C ASP A 133 21.40 -20.96 9.50
N SER A 134 20.32 -21.71 9.34
CA SER A 134 19.26 -21.49 8.37
C SER A 134 18.41 -20.26 8.69
N ASP A 135 17.66 -19.80 7.68
CA ASP A 135 16.63 -18.74 7.77
C ASP A 135 15.47 -19.06 8.75
N GLU A 136 15.60 -20.10 9.57
CA GLU A 136 14.59 -20.60 10.51
C GLU A 136 14.34 -19.65 11.69
N TRP A 137 15.22 -18.68 11.94
CA TRP A 137 15.04 -17.63 12.93
C TRP A 137 13.77 -16.78 12.70
N ALA A 138 13.26 -16.75 11.46
CA ALA A 138 12.06 -16.00 11.11
C ALA A 138 10.78 -16.60 11.70
N PHE A 139 10.81 -17.86 12.14
CA PHE A 139 9.66 -18.55 12.71
C PHE A 139 9.79 -18.64 14.23
N PRO A 140 8.71 -18.33 14.98
CA PRO A 140 8.73 -18.50 16.43
C PRO A 140 8.85 -19.99 16.77
N PHE A 141 9.76 -20.34 17.68
CA PHE A 141 9.81 -21.68 18.26
C PHE A 141 8.49 -21.98 18.98
N CYS A 142 7.94 -23.17 18.75
CA CYS A 142 6.84 -23.67 19.57
C CYS A 142 7.39 -23.83 20.99
N PRO A 143 6.82 -23.18 22.03
CA PRO A 143 7.29 -23.37 23.39
C PRO A 143 7.11 -24.84 23.77
N ASP A 144 8.14 -25.43 24.38
CA ASP A 144 8.02 -26.76 24.95
C ASP A 144 6.87 -26.76 25.96
N ILE A 145 5.85 -27.58 25.73
CA ILE A 145 4.76 -27.79 26.69
C ILE A 145 5.38 -28.60 27.83
N VAL A 146 6.04 -27.92 28.76
CA VAL A 146 6.36 -28.53 30.05
C VAL A 146 5.05 -28.55 30.82
N ALA A 147 4.40 -29.72 30.83
CA ALA A 147 3.23 -29.97 31.66
C ALA A 147 3.59 -29.64 33.12
N ALA A 148 2.92 -28.64 33.68
CA ALA A 148 2.97 -28.29 35.09
C ALA A 148 2.07 -29.24 35.92
#